data_AF-A0A2W4LZI2-F1
#
_entry.id   AF-A0A2W4LZI2-F1
#
_cell.length_a   1.000
_cell.length_b   1.000
_cell.length_c   1.000
_cell.angle_alpha   90.00
_cell.angle_beta   90.00
_cell.angle_gamma   90.00
#
_symmetry.space_group_name_H-M   'P 1'
#
loop_
_entity.id
_entity.type
_entity.pdbx_description
1 polymer ?
#
loop_
_entity_poly.entity_id
_entity_poly.type
_entity_poly.pdbx_seq_one_letter_code
_entity_poly.pdbx_strand_id
1 'polypeptide(L)'
;MRARCEFHDERTAEAQVRPAVRGAATVRAQLVTGPCRAVGSMSLDALPIRIRMPVVVALVSSLGASACSGTITSTSIRETATPATKHVRLARPDAVPLAASWKQDGYRLHGRLAFTEACRTEAVHVTRRERVEETRPNPTYTTAGYVGAGVFLATGIGFVVAAQNQDDTVRCGVNGDVRHGSRCTSLAGAFQDFGFATLAIGAGLLIGTILHAQRTPTVTTAELPAERRVTVTPTVHACGDPSELEGITVLAELSDGGTWSGTVDSQGSVTIELSRNLVLHGDQTARFRIASVTEQTPKVVKSGMPLGELALTRAR
;
A
#
# COMPACT_ATOMS: atom_id res chain seq x y z
N MET A 1 -32.63 33.46 -0.73
CA MET A 1 -32.12 32.26 -0.04
C MET A 1 -30.62 32.38 0.11
N ARG A 2 -30.08 32.34 1.34
CA ARG A 2 -28.65 32.10 1.59
C ARG A 2 -28.55 30.71 2.21
N ALA A 3 -28.01 29.76 1.46
CA ALA A 3 -27.62 28.47 2.01
C ALA A 3 -26.26 28.65 2.71
N ARG A 4 -26.18 28.36 4.00
CA ARG A 4 -24.92 28.22 4.74
C ARG A 4 -24.67 26.72 4.89
N CYS A 5 -23.53 26.24 4.40
CA CYS A 5 -23.05 24.89 4.69
C CYS A 5 -22.22 24.96 5.97
N GLU A 6 -22.73 24.42 7.08
CA GLU A 6 -21.91 24.13 8.25
C GLU A 6 -21.34 22.71 8.10
N PHE A 7 -20.01 22.60 8.11
CA PHE A 7 -19.31 21.33 8.15
C PHE A 7 -19.27 20.83 9.60
N HIS A 8 -19.97 19.74 9.90
CA HIS A 8 -19.73 18.96 11.11
C HIS A 8 -18.64 17.90 10.82
N ASP A 9 -17.42 18.14 11.31
CA ASP A 9 -16.30 17.18 11.25
C ASP A 9 -16.45 16.17 12.41
N GLU A 10 -17.34 15.17 12.25
CA GLU A 10 -17.35 13.98 13.11
C GLU A 10 -16.39 12.93 12.54
N ARG A 11 -15.13 12.97 12.97
CA ARG A 11 -14.13 11.94 12.66
C ARG A 11 -14.31 10.72 13.56
N THR A 12 -15.15 9.78 13.14
CA THR A 12 -15.09 8.39 13.64
C THR A 12 -14.47 7.50 12.57
N ALA A 13 -13.14 7.39 12.59
CA ALA A 13 -12.43 6.39 11.80
C ALA A 13 -12.47 5.05 12.54
N GLU A 14 -13.44 4.21 12.21
CA GLU A 14 -13.50 2.83 12.74
C GLU A 14 -12.56 1.93 11.90
N ALA A 15 -11.33 1.74 12.39
CA ALA A 15 -10.35 0.88 11.75
C ALA A 15 -10.65 -0.59 12.08
N GLN A 16 -11.36 -1.29 11.20
CA GLN A 16 -11.59 -2.73 11.34
C GLN A 16 -10.35 -3.51 10.87
N VAL A 17 -9.46 -3.85 11.81
CA VAL A 17 -8.29 -4.71 11.54
C VAL A 17 -8.73 -6.16 11.59
N ARG A 18 -8.85 -6.83 10.43
CA ARG A 18 -8.99 -8.29 10.38
C ARG A 18 -7.61 -8.94 10.37
N PRO A 19 -7.30 -9.89 11.28
CA PRO A 19 -6.05 -10.63 11.22
C PRO A 19 -6.06 -11.53 9.98
N ALA A 20 -5.17 -11.25 9.03
CA ALA A 20 -4.94 -12.13 7.89
C ALA A 20 -4.02 -13.28 8.32
N VAL A 21 -4.57 -14.50 8.31
CA VAL A 21 -3.77 -15.73 8.42
C VAL A 21 -2.96 -15.87 7.12
N ARG A 22 -1.65 -15.61 7.24
CA ARG A 22 -0.59 -15.72 6.21
C ARG A 22 -0.77 -14.82 4.96
N GLY A 23 -0.03 -13.71 4.93
CA GLY A 23 0.59 -13.20 3.70
C GLY A 23 0.29 -11.75 3.28
N ALA A 24 -0.81 -11.15 3.70
CA ALA A 24 -1.07 -9.73 3.43
C ALA A 24 -2.11 -9.17 4.41
N ALA A 25 -1.71 -8.24 5.28
CA ALA A 25 -2.67 -7.46 6.05
C ALA A 25 -3.20 -6.34 5.14
N THR A 26 -4.48 -6.39 4.79
CA THR A 26 -5.14 -5.29 4.07
C THR A 26 -5.81 -4.40 5.09
N VAL A 27 -5.21 -3.25 5.39
CA VAL A 27 -5.85 -2.23 6.22
C VAL A 27 -6.74 -1.38 5.32
N ARG A 28 -8.06 -1.62 5.37
CA ARG A 28 -9.04 -0.75 4.72
C ARG A 28 -9.43 0.36 5.69
N ALA A 29 -8.98 1.57 5.43
CA ALA A 29 -9.57 2.77 6.00
C ALA A 29 -10.61 3.30 5.01
N GLN A 30 -11.89 3.26 5.36
CA GLN A 30 -12.93 3.93 4.57
C GLN A 30 -13.08 5.35 5.09
N LEU A 31 -12.49 6.32 4.39
CA LEU A 31 -12.90 7.72 4.56
C LEU A 31 -14.21 7.89 3.78
N VAL A 32 -15.34 7.83 4.48
CA VAL A 32 -16.65 8.18 3.91
C VAL A 32 -16.89 9.65 4.21
N THR A 33 -16.63 10.53 3.23
CA THR A 33 -17.13 11.90 3.31
C THR A 33 -18.64 11.87 3.13
N GLY A 34 -19.39 12.02 4.23
CA GLY A 34 -20.85 11.91 4.27
C GLY A 34 -21.58 13.02 3.48
N PRO A 35 -22.86 12.80 3.12
CA PRO A 35 -23.60 13.69 2.24
C PRO A 35 -24.05 15.00 2.92
N CYS A 36 -24.02 16.10 2.16
CA CYS A 36 -24.63 17.37 2.53
C CYS A 36 -26.16 17.21 2.72
N ARG A 37 -26.67 17.35 3.94
CA ARG A 37 -28.11 17.48 4.19
C ARG A 37 -28.55 18.93 3.92
N ALA A 38 -29.23 19.17 2.81
CA ALA A 38 -29.99 20.40 2.62
C ALA A 38 -31.38 20.22 3.26
N VAL A 39 -31.59 20.80 4.44
CA VAL A 39 -32.92 20.91 5.07
C VAL A 39 -33.44 22.30 4.80
N GLY A 40 -34.37 22.43 3.86
CA GLY A 40 -35.12 23.67 3.64
C GLY A 40 -36.62 23.37 3.71
N SER A 41 -37.31 23.97 4.67
CA SER A 41 -38.78 24.00 4.69
C SER A 41 -39.25 25.34 4.11
N MET A 42 -40.22 25.29 3.19
CA MET A 42 -40.94 26.48 2.71
C MET A 42 -42.44 26.21 2.83
N SER A 43 -43.18 27.12 3.47
CA SER A 43 -44.65 27.13 3.47
C SER A 43 -45.14 27.77 2.16
N LEU A 44 -46.09 27.10 1.50
CA LEU A 44 -46.64 27.42 0.18
C LEU A 44 -48.02 28.10 0.24
N ASP A 45 -48.44 28.58 1.41
CA ASP A 45 -49.84 28.96 1.65
C ASP A 45 -50.29 30.24 0.92
N ALA A 46 -49.37 31.03 0.36
CA ALA A 46 -49.68 32.37 -0.17
C ALA A 46 -49.81 32.51 -1.71
N LEU A 47 -49.68 31.44 -2.51
CA LEU A 47 -49.75 31.54 -3.98
C LEU A 47 -51.15 31.22 -4.55
N PRO A 48 -51.62 31.91 -5.61
CA PRO A 48 -52.90 31.58 -6.26
C PRO A 48 -52.85 30.23 -6.97
N ILE A 49 -53.97 29.49 -6.97
CA ILE A 49 -54.07 28.07 -7.40
C ILE A 49 -53.50 27.82 -8.82
N ARG A 50 -53.62 28.79 -9.74
CA ARG A 50 -53.07 28.67 -11.11
C ARG A 50 -51.53 28.70 -11.19
N ILE A 51 -50.83 29.15 -10.15
CA ILE A 51 -49.36 29.23 -10.11
C ILE A 51 -48.77 28.09 -9.24
N ARG A 52 -49.58 27.39 -8.44
CA ARG A 52 -49.13 26.33 -7.52
C ARG A 52 -48.56 25.11 -8.24
N MET A 53 -49.17 24.63 -9.32
CA MET A 53 -48.67 23.46 -10.04
C MET A 53 -47.29 23.64 -10.70
N PRO A 54 -47.04 24.69 -11.51
CA PRO A 54 -45.73 24.84 -12.16
C PRO A 54 -44.60 25.11 -11.15
N VAL A 55 -44.89 25.78 -10.04
CA VAL A 55 -43.90 26.08 -8.98
C VAL A 55 -43.54 24.85 -8.16
N VAL A 56 -44.50 23.95 -7.86
CA VAL A 56 -44.22 22.69 -7.16
C VAL A 56 -43.39 21.74 -8.05
N VAL A 57 -43.66 21.69 -9.36
CA VAL A 57 -42.86 20.89 -10.31
C VAL A 57 -41.43 21.45 -10.44
N ALA A 58 -41.25 22.78 -10.42
CA ALA A 58 -39.94 23.43 -10.45
C ALA A 58 -39.13 23.27 -9.13
N LEU A 59 -39.82 23.18 -7.99
CA LEU A 59 -39.17 22.98 -6.68
C LEU A 59 -38.73 21.53 -6.45
N VAL A 60 -39.52 20.54 -6.90
CA VAL A 60 -39.13 19.12 -6.80
C VAL A 60 -37.94 18.80 -7.72
N SER A 61 -37.80 19.49 -8.85
CA SER A 61 -36.66 19.33 -9.76
C SER A 61 -35.38 20.01 -9.29
N SER A 62 -35.46 21.01 -8.39
CA SER A 62 -34.27 21.68 -7.83
C SER A 62 -33.70 21.01 -6.57
N LEU A 63 -34.50 20.24 -5.83
CA LEU A 63 -34.04 19.46 -4.67
C LEU A 63 -33.23 18.19 -5.03
N GLY A 64 -33.27 17.73 -6.28
CA GLY A 64 -32.47 16.58 -6.75
C GLY A 64 -31.05 16.91 -7.21
N ALA A 65 -30.69 18.19 -7.33
CA ALA A 65 -29.43 18.61 -7.96
C ALA A 65 -28.31 18.98 -6.97
N SER A 66 -28.58 19.04 -5.65
CA SER A 66 -27.54 19.37 -4.67
C SER A 66 -26.66 18.16 -4.34
N ALA A 67 -25.63 17.99 -5.17
CA ALA A 67 -24.28 17.63 -4.75
C ALA A 67 -24.01 16.26 -4.09
N CYS A 68 -24.75 15.20 -4.45
CA CYS A 68 -24.19 13.85 -4.30
C CYS A 68 -23.25 13.61 -5.48
N SER A 69 -21.93 13.60 -5.23
CA SER A 69 -20.95 13.22 -6.25
C SER A 69 -21.36 11.88 -6.86
N GLY A 70 -21.40 11.81 -8.19
CA GLY A 70 -21.77 10.58 -8.91
C GLY A 70 -20.80 9.43 -8.66
N THR A 71 -19.65 9.70 -8.05
CA THR A 71 -18.62 8.72 -7.70
C THR A 71 -18.26 8.79 -6.22
N ILE A 72 -17.81 7.65 -5.69
CA ILE A 72 -17.19 7.50 -4.37
C ILE A 72 -15.76 7.03 -4.60
N THR A 73 -14.79 7.74 -4.03
CA THR A 73 -13.38 7.35 -4.07
C THR A 73 -12.99 6.76 -2.72
N SER A 74 -12.61 5.49 -2.70
CA SER A 74 -12.02 4.84 -1.53
C SER A 74 -10.51 4.76 -1.67
N THR A 75 -9.79 5.17 -0.63
CA THR A 75 -8.32 5.05 -0.58
C THR A 75 -7.96 3.89 0.36
N SER A 76 -7.09 3.00 -0.10
CA SER A 76 -6.57 1.92 0.73
C SER A 76 -5.06 1.78 0.56
N ILE A 77 -4.39 1.30 1.61
CA ILE A 77 -2.95 1.06 1.57
C ILE A 77 -2.77 -0.46 1.53
N ARG A 78 -2.13 -0.94 0.47
CA ARG A 78 -1.71 -2.33 0.36
C ARG A 78 -0.26 -2.43 0.80
N GLU A 79 0.01 -3.31 1.76
CA GLU A 79 1.36 -3.60 2.22
C GLU A 79 1.76 -4.99 1.71
N THR A 80 2.86 -5.05 0.98
CA THR A 80 3.45 -6.31 0.52
C THR A 80 4.81 -6.46 1.18
N ALA A 81 4.94 -7.45 2.06
CA ALA A 81 6.20 -7.78 2.71
C ALA A 81 7.10 -8.54 1.73
N THR A 82 8.32 -8.05 1.49
CA THR A 82 9.32 -8.84 0.77
C THR A 82 9.92 -9.93 1.68
N PRO A 83 10.49 -10.99 1.09
CA PRO A 83 11.24 -11.99 1.86
C PRO A 83 12.31 -11.30 2.72
N ALA A 84 12.43 -11.74 3.98
CA ALA A 84 13.40 -11.18 4.90
C ALA A 84 14.82 -11.40 4.36
N THR A 85 15.60 -10.33 4.23
CA THR A 85 17.04 -10.49 3.99
C THR A 85 17.73 -10.61 5.34
N LYS A 86 18.40 -11.75 5.58
CA LYS A 86 19.18 -11.96 6.79
C LYS A 86 20.57 -11.35 6.61
N HIS A 87 20.95 -10.46 7.52
CA HIS A 87 22.30 -9.93 7.60
C HIS A 87 22.94 -10.37 8.92
N VAL A 88 24.09 -11.04 8.82
CA VAL A 88 24.91 -11.37 10.00
C VAL A 88 25.84 -10.19 10.28
N ARG A 89 25.87 -9.73 11.52
CA ARG A 89 26.75 -8.67 12.01
C ARG A 89 27.37 -9.09 13.33
N LEU A 90 28.51 -8.50 13.67
CA LEU A 90 29.07 -8.66 15.01
C LEU A 90 28.13 -8.02 16.05
N ALA A 91 27.91 -8.72 17.16
CA ALA A 91 27.12 -8.26 18.29
C ALA A 91 27.77 -7.04 18.99
N ARG A 92 29.10 -6.93 18.91
CA ARG A 92 29.86 -5.75 19.34
C ARG A 92 30.95 -5.42 18.31
N PRO A 93 31.32 -4.13 18.12
CA PRO A 93 32.33 -3.73 17.13
C PRO A 93 33.73 -4.32 17.37
N ASP A 94 34.05 -4.62 18.64
CA ASP A 94 35.32 -5.17 19.11
C ASP A 94 35.31 -6.70 19.22
N ALA A 95 34.18 -7.35 18.94
CA ALA A 95 34.09 -8.80 19.04
C ALA A 95 34.88 -9.49 17.92
N VAL A 96 35.72 -10.45 18.29
CA VAL A 96 36.50 -11.24 17.34
C VAL A 96 35.64 -12.42 16.88
N PRO A 97 35.33 -12.58 15.57
CA PRO A 97 34.42 -13.62 15.08
C PRO A 97 35.03 -15.03 15.11
N LEU A 98 36.35 -15.12 15.27
CA LEU A 98 37.10 -16.39 15.28
C LEU A 98 37.95 -16.48 16.53
N ALA A 99 37.94 -17.66 17.14
CA ALA A 99 38.91 -18.07 18.12
C ALA A 99 39.85 -19.09 17.46
N ALA A 100 41.14 -18.99 17.79
CA ALA A 100 42.13 -19.96 17.37
C ALA A 100 42.96 -20.42 18.56
N SER A 101 43.25 -21.72 18.61
CA SER A 101 44.18 -22.31 19.57
C SER A 101 45.31 -22.99 18.82
N TRP A 102 46.54 -22.75 19.25
CA TRP A 102 47.75 -23.24 18.58
C TRP A 102 48.55 -24.14 19.52
N LYS A 103 49.08 -25.23 18.99
CA LYS A 103 50.01 -26.13 19.68
C LYS A 103 51.13 -26.53 18.73
N GLN A 104 52.35 -26.54 19.24
CA GLN A 104 53.49 -27.09 18.53
C GLN A 104 53.67 -28.58 18.88
N ASP A 105 53.91 -29.40 17.87
CA ASP A 105 54.35 -30.79 17.97
C ASP A 105 55.56 -31.01 17.06
N GLY A 106 56.77 -30.92 17.64
CA GLY A 106 58.02 -30.93 16.90
C GLY A 106 58.09 -29.80 15.86
N TYR A 107 58.12 -30.19 14.58
CA TYR A 107 58.14 -29.28 13.42
C TYR A 107 56.74 -29.00 12.85
N ARG A 108 55.67 -29.36 13.56
CA ARG A 108 54.29 -29.08 13.12
C ARG A 108 53.62 -28.12 14.08
N LEU A 109 52.91 -27.15 13.52
CA LEU A 109 51.99 -26.29 14.26
C LEU A 109 50.58 -26.76 13.96
N HIS A 110 49.91 -27.26 14.99
CA HIS A 110 48.52 -27.65 14.95
C HIS A 110 47.68 -26.48 15.46
N GLY A 111 46.84 -25.94 14.59
CA GLY A 111 45.84 -24.94 14.92
C GLY A 111 44.44 -25.52 14.89
N ARG A 112 43.55 -24.96 15.70
CA ARG A 112 42.11 -25.18 15.60
C ARG A 112 41.40 -23.85 15.59
N LEU A 113 40.64 -23.58 14.53
CA LEU A 113 39.81 -22.40 14.36
C LEU A 113 38.35 -22.76 14.64
N ALA A 114 37.66 -21.86 15.32
CA ALA A 114 36.23 -21.97 15.56
C ALA A 114 35.57 -20.60 15.55
N PHE A 115 34.33 -20.52 15.08
CA PHE A 115 33.52 -19.32 15.22
C PHE A 115 33.19 -19.07 16.69
N THR A 116 33.28 -17.82 17.11
CA THR A 116 32.85 -17.39 18.44
C THR A 116 31.37 -17.03 18.41
N GLU A 117 30.73 -17.06 19.58
CA GLU A 117 29.38 -16.50 19.79
C GLU A 117 29.43 -14.98 19.83
N ALA A 118 29.83 -14.39 18.71
CA ALA A 118 30.02 -12.96 18.55
C ALA A 118 29.06 -12.34 17.53
N CYS A 119 28.18 -13.12 16.91
CA CYS A 119 27.34 -12.63 15.82
C CYS A 119 25.86 -12.53 16.20
N ARG A 120 25.19 -11.53 15.62
CA ARG A 120 23.75 -11.31 15.69
C ARG A 120 23.20 -11.27 14.27
N THR A 121 22.05 -11.88 14.07
CA THR A 121 21.35 -11.89 12.78
C THR A 121 20.26 -10.84 12.80
N GLU A 122 20.33 -9.88 11.89
CA GLU A 122 19.32 -8.87 11.67
C GLU A 122 18.45 -9.31 10.50
N ALA A 123 17.13 -9.44 10.71
CA ALA A 123 16.18 -9.66 9.64
C ALA A 123 15.71 -8.29 9.14
N VAL A 124 16.11 -7.93 7.93
CA VAL A 124 15.63 -6.70 7.29
C VAL A 124 14.43 -7.06 6.44
N HIS A 125 13.27 -6.50 6.83
CA HIS A 125 12.04 -6.57 6.04
C HIS A 125 11.86 -5.24 5.33
N VAL A 126 11.75 -5.27 4.00
CA VAL A 126 11.36 -4.10 3.22
C VAL A 126 9.87 -4.26 2.93
N THR A 127 9.05 -3.36 3.44
CA THR A 127 7.61 -3.40 3.17
C THR A 127 7.32 -2.41 2.05
N ARG A 128 6.88 -2.92 0.91
CA ARG A 128 6.40 -2.07 -0.19
C ARG A 128 4.97 -1.65 0.14
N ARG A 129 4.72 -0.34 0.09
CA ARG A 129 3.41 0.26 0.34
C ARG A 129 2.89 0.80 -0.97
N GLU A 130 1.67 0.44 -1.34
CA GLU A 130 1.00 0.94 -2.54
C GLU A 130 -0.30 1.61 -2.11
N ARG A 131 -0.51 2.86 -2.52
CA ARG A 131 -1.78 3.55 -2.37
C ARG A 131 -2.66 3.11 -3.53
N VAL A 132 -3.74 2.39 -3.22
CA VAL A 132 -4.74 1.99 -4.19
C VAL A 132 -5.94 2.90 -3.99
N GLU A 133 -6.18 3.76 -4.97
CA GLU A 133 -7.38 4.56 -5.05
C GLU A 133 -8.36 3.87 -5.97
N GLU A 134 -9.55 3.58 -5.45
CA GLU A 134 -10.60 2.96 -6.21
C GLU A 134 -11.78 3.93 -6.27
N THR A 135 -12.10 4.40 -7.47
CA THR A 135 -13.25 5.26 -7.72
C THR A 135 -14.37 4.45 -8.34
N ARG A 136 -15.50 4.34 -7.63
CA ARG A 136 -16.68 3.60 -8.07
C ARG A 136 -17.89 4.53 -8.26
N PRO A 137 -18.85 4.16 -9.13
CA PRO A 137 -20.14 4.84 -9.18
C PRO A 137 -20.83 4.79 -7.81
N ASN A 138 -21.40 5.92 -7.38
CA ASN A 138 -22.16 6.00 -6.14
C ASN A 138 -23.52 5.28 -6.30
N PRO A 139 -23.80 4.20 -5.56
CA PRO A 139 -25.08 3.49 -5.67
C PRO A 139 -26.26 4.36 -5.26
N THR A 140 -26.06 5.33 -4.37
CA THR A 140 -27.11 6.27 -3.93
C THR A 140 -27.52 7.19 -5.09
N TYR A 141 -26.55 7.62 -5.90
CA TYR A 141 -26.80 8.47 -7.06
C TYR A 141 -27.58 7.70 -8.14
N THR A 142 -27.22 6.43 -8.39
CA THR A 142 -27.95 5.61 -9.36
C THR A 142 -29.39 5.32 -8.89
N THR A 143 -29.59 4.97 -7.62
CA THR A 143 -30.93 4.77 -7.05
C THR A 143 -31.78 6.03 -7.12
N ALA A 144 -31.24 7.19 -6.72
CA ALA A 144 -31.95 8.46 -6.80
C ALA A 144 -32.33 8.81 -8.25
N GLY A 145 -31.43 8.52 -9.20
CA GLY A 145 -31.68 8.70 -10.62
C GLY A 145 -32.79 7.81 -11.17
N TYR A 146 -32.85 6.53 -10.80
CA TYR A 146 -33.93 5.63 -11.18
C TYR A 146 -35.29 6.09 -10.62
N VAL A 147 -35.32 6.50 -9.35
CA VAL A 147 -36.53 7.02 -8.70
C VAL A 147 -37.00 8.30 -9.40
N GLY A 148 -36.10 9.24 -9.65
CA GLY A 148 -36.40 10.48 -10.36
C GLY A 148 -36.97 10.21 -11.76
N ALA A 149 -36.30 9.37 -12.55
CA ALA A 149 -36.77 8.96 -13.87
C ALA A 149 -38.18 8.34 -13.81
N GLY A 150 -38.43 7.44 -12.86
CA GLY A 150 -39.74 6.81 -12.66
C GLY A 150 -40.85 7.82 -12.37
N VAL A 151 -40.59 8.82 -11.51
CA VAL A 151 -41.55 9.88 -11.19
C VAL A 151 -41.87 10.74 -12.41
N PHE A 152 -40.87 11.14 -13.19
CA PHE A 152 -41.08 11.91 -14.43
C PHE A 152 -41.85 11.11 -15.48
N LEU A 153 -41.52 9.83 -15.66
CA LEU A 153 -42.24 8.97 -16.60
C LEU A 153 -43.72 8.80 -16.19
N ALA A 154 -43.98 8.49 -14.92
CA ALA A 154 -45.35 8.34 -14.41
C ALA A 154 -46.16 9.64 -14.55
N THR A 155 -45.55 10.79 -14.22
CA THR A 155 -46.20 12.10 -14.33
C THR A 155 -46.48 12.46 -15.79
N GLY A 156 -45.53 12.19 -16.69
CA GLY A 156 -45.70 12.43 -18.12
C GLY A 156 -46.84 11.60 -18.72
N ILE A 157 -46.94 10.31 -18.37
CA ILE A 157 -48.07 9.45 -18.75
C ILE A 157 -49.38 10.04 -18.22
N GLY A 158 -49.41 10.47 -16.95
CA GLY A 158 -50.57 11.09 -16.34
C GLY A 158 -51.08 12.31 -17.10
N PHE A 159 -50.18 13.19 -17.55
CA PHE A 159 -50.54 14.34 -18.38
C PHE A 159 -51.08 13.95 -19.77
N VAL A 160 -50.48 12.95 -20.43
CA VAL A 160 -50.97 12.46 -21.72
C VAL A 160 -52.37 11.85 -21.60
N VAL A 161 -52.62 11.06 -20.55
CA VAL A 161 -53.96 10.48 -20.30
C VAL A 161 -54.97 11.58 -19.93
N ALA A 162 -54.58 12.54 -19.10
CA ALA A 162 -55.45 13.65 -18.73
C ALA A 162 -55.83 14.53 -19.93
N ALA A 163 -54.94 14.67 -20.92
CA ALA A 163 -55.22 15.41 -22.15
C ALA A 163 -56.39 14.82 -22.95
N GLN A 164 -56.62 13.50 -22.88
CA GLN A 164 -57.71 12.82 -23.60
C GLN A 164 -59.10 13.18 -23.08
N ASN A 165 -59.21 13.65 -21.84
CA ASN A 165 -60.47 14.03 -21.21
C ASN A 165 -60.70 15.55 -21.19
N GLN A 166 -59.84 16.33 -21.85
CA GLN A 166 -59.98 17.79 -21.93
C GLN A 166 -60.64 18.19 -23.24
N ASP A 167 -61.46 19.24 -23.18
CA ASP A 167 -62.10 19.77 -24.39
C ASP A 167 -61.07 20.35 -25.36
N ASP A 168 -61.19 19.99 -26.64
CA ASP A 168 -60.40 20.53 -27.75
C ASP A 168 -60.75 21.98 -28.11
N THR A 169 -61.43 22.70 -27.21
CA THR A 169 -61.83 24.10 -27.46
C THR A 169 -60.60 24.99 -27.60
N VAL A 170 -60.32 25.35 -28.84
CA VAL A 170 -59.20 26.20 -29.22
C VAL A 170 -59.54 27.64 -28.85
N ARG A 171 -58.81 28.23 -27.89
CA ARG A 171 -58.90 29.66 -27.58
C ARG A 171 -57.79 30.39 -28.30
N CYS A 172 -58.15 31.19 -29.30
CA CYS A 172 -57.24 32.07 -30.00
C CYS A 172 -57.27 33.47 -29.37
N GLY A 173 -56.10 34.01 -29.02
CA GLY A 173 -55.95 35.38 -28.53
C GLY A 173 -56.11 35.56 -27.02
N VAL A 174 -55.43 36.58 -26.49
CA VAL A 174 -55.61 37.03 -25.10
C VAL A 174 -56.83 37.97 -25.11
N ASN A 175 -57.88 37.60 -24.38
CA ASN A 175 -59.18 38.32 -24.32
C ASN A 175 -60.06 38.28 -25.59
N GLY A 176 -59.85 37.31 -26.49
CA GLY A 176 -60.71 37.12 -27.66
C GLY A 176 -60.36 37.96 -28.90
N ASP A 177 -59.34 38.81 -28.82
CA ASP A 177 -58.83 39.54 -29.99
C ASP A 177 -57.91 38.63 -30.84
N VAL A 178 -58.48 38.08 -31.91
CA VAL A 178 -57.74 37.26 -32.89
C VAL A 178 -56.94 38.18 -33.83
N ARG A 179 -55.70 38.50 -33.46
CA ARG A 179 -54.75 39.15 -34.39
C ARG A 179 -54.17 38.11 -35.35
N HIS A 180 -54.05 38.46 -36.63
CA HIS A 180 -53.38 37.63 -37.63
C HIS A 180 -51.99 37.19 -37.12
N GLY A 181 -51.79 35.87 -36.98
CA GLY A 181 -50.56 35.27 -36.46
C GLY A 181 -50.57 34.84 -34.99
N SER A 182 -51.66 35.02 -34.23
CA SER A 182 -51.76 34.49 -32.87
C SER A 182 -51.79 32.96 -32.88
N ARG A 183 -50.83 32.32 -32.19
CA ARG A 183 -50.84 30.87 -31.97
C ARG A 183 -52.05 30.50 -31.13
N CYS A 184 -52.91 29.65 -31.67
CA CYS A 184 -54.01 29.10 -30.91
C CYS A 184 -53.52 27.83 -30.20
N THR A 185 -53.74 27.75 -28.90
CA THR A 185 -53.41 26.56 -28.11
C THR A 185 -54.70 26.01 -27.51
N SER A 186 -54.95 24.72 -27.68
CA SER A 186 -55.97 24.01 -26.91
C SER A 186 -55.37 23.60 -25.57
N LEU A 187 -56.21 23.51 -24.54
CA LEU A 187 -55.78 23.01 -23.23
C LEU A 187 -55.28 21.55 -23.35
N ALA A 188 -55.97 20.74 -24.16
CA ALA A 188 -55.54 19.38 -24.51
C ALA A 188 -54.13 19.35 -25.13
N GLY A 189 -53.85 20.24 -26.09
CA GLY A 189 -52.54 20.36 -26.72
C GLY A 189 -51.45 20.77 -25.73
N ALA A 190 -51.74 21.70 -24.82
CA ALA A 190 -50.80 22.08 -23.77
C ALA A 190 -50.47 20.90 -22.82
N PHE A 191 -51.48 20.14 -22.37
CA PHE A 191 -51.25 18.94 -21.55
C PHE A 191 -50.46 17.86 -22.29
N GLN A 192 -50.72 17.69 -23.60
CA GLN A 192 -49.99 16.76 -24.44
C GLN A 192 -48.52 17.16 -24.60
N ASP A 193 -48.23 18.43 -24.86
CA ASP A 193 -46.87 18.96 -24.96
C ASP A 193 -46.11 18.82 -23.63
N PHE A 194 -46.76 19.14 -22.50
CA PHE A 194 -46.17 18.93 -21.17
C PHE A 194 -45.93 17.45 -20.88
N GLY A 195 -46.87 16.58 -21.26
CA GLY A 195 -46.75 15.14 -21.10
C GLY A 195 -45.53 14.59 -21.85
N PHE A 196 -45.37 14.94 -23.13
CA PHE A 196 -44.22 14.52 -23.93
C PHE A 196 -42.90 15.11 -23.43
N ALA A 197 -42.87 16.39 -23.05
CA ALA A 197 -41.68 17.00 -22.47
C ALA A 197 -41.25 16.29 -21.18
N THR A 198 -42.21 15.98 -20.31
CA THR A 198 -41.96 15.27 -19.04
C THR A 198 -41.47 13.84 -19.28
N LEU A 199 -42.05 13.14 -20.26
CA LEU A 199 -41.59 11.82 -20.70
C LEU A 199 -40.16 11.86 -21.24
N ALA A 200 -39.83 12.84 -22.08
CA ALA A 200 -38.50 13.01 -22.65
C ALA A 200 -37.44 13.26 -21.55
N ILE A 201 -37.78 14.06 -20.53
CA ILE A 201 -36.93 14.27 -19.36
C ILE A 201 -36.75 12.95 -18.58
N GLY A 202 -37.84 12.24 -18.31
CA GLY A 202 -37.80 10.94 -17.62
C GLY A 202 -36.95 9.91 -18.35
N ALA A 203 -37.09 9.81 -19.67
CA ALA A 203 -36.28 8.94 -20.52
C ALA A 203 -34.80 9.35 -20.54
N GLY A 204 -34.51 10.66 -20.63
CA GLY A 204 -33.15 11.18 -20.58
C GLY A 204 -32.45 10.88 -19.25
N LEU A 205 -33.14 11.05 -18.12
CA LEU A 205 -32.65 10.68 -16.79
C LEU A 205 -32.41 9.17 -16.70
N LEU A 206 -33.33 8.35 -17.20
CA LEU A 206 -33.19 6.89 -17.20
C LEU A 206 -31.95 6.44 -17.99
N ILE A 207 -31.77 6.95 -19.22
CA ILE A 207 -30.61 6.62 -20.06
C ILE A 207 -29.32 7.09 -19.38
N GLY A 208 -29.28 8.31 -18.86
CA GLY A 208 -28.10 8.85 -18.17
C GLY A 208 -27.71 8.03 -16.94
N THR A 209 -28.68 7.56 -16.17
CA THR A 209 -28.44 6.74 -14.97
C THR A 209 -27.96 5.33 -15.32
N ILE A 210 -28.50 4.72 -16.37
CA ILE A 210 -28.02 3.44 -16.90
C ILE A 210 -26.57 3.56 -17.38
N LEU A 211 -26.25 4.58 -18.19
CA LEU A 211 -24.88 4.79 -18.67
C LEU A 211 -23.89 5.05 -17.51
N HIS A 212 -24.32 5.78 -16.49
CA HIS A 212 -23.50 6.03 -15.30
C HIS A 212 -23.29 4.75 -14.46
N ALA A 213 -24.32 3.92 -14.32
CA ALA A 213 -24.25 2.64 -13.60
C ALA A 213 -23.32 1.63 -14.30
N GLN A 214 -23.17 1.71 -15.63
CA GLN A 214 -22.29 0.83 -16.40
C GLN A 214 -20.81 1.28 -16.44
N ARG A 215 -20.45 2.41 -15.83
CA ARG A 215 -19.05 2.84 -15.79
C ARG A 215 -18.19 1.85 -15.00
N THR A 216 -17.12 1.38 -15.62
CA THR A 216 -16.15 0.53 -14.95
C THR A 216 -15.46 1.30 -13.83
N PRO A 217 -15.17 0.63 -12.69
CA PRO A 217 -14.43 1.26 -11.61
C PRO A 217 -13.03 1.64 -12.11
N THR A 218 -12.63 2.89 -11.85
CA THR A 218 -11.27 3.33 -12.17
C THR A 218 -10.40 3.05 -10.96
N VAL A 219 -9.40 2.19 -11.15
CA VAL A 219 -8.39 1.88 -10.13
C VAL A 219 -7.11 2.61 -10.52
N THR A 220 -6.66 3.51 -9.65
CA THR A 220 -5.39 4.19 -9.80
C THR A 220 -4.49 3.75 -8.66
N THR A 221 -3.34 3.17 -9.03
CA THR A 221 -2.33 2.75 -8.06
C THR A 221 -1.19 3.74 -8.10
N ALA A 222 -0.90 4.36 -6.96
CA ALA A 222 0.27 5.21 -6.78
C ALA A 222 1.27 4.51 -5.85
N GLU A 223 2.54 4.46 -6.26
CA GLU A 223 3.60 3.93 -5.41
C GLU A 223 3.90 4.91 -4.28
N LEU A 224 3.86 4.40 -3.03
CA LEU A 224 4.26 5.17 -1.85
C LEU A 224 5.73 4.87 -1.53
N PRO A 225 6.42 5.79 -0.83
CA PRO A 225 7.79 5.53 -0.38
C PRO A 225 7.84 4.23 0.42
N ALA A 226 8.76 3.34 0.04
CA ALA A 226 8.95 2.06 0.71
C ALA A 226 9.41 2.28 2.16
N GLU A 227 8.87 1.48 3.08
CA GLU A 227 9.23 1.54 4.49
C GLU A 227 10.17 0.39 4.82
N ARG A 228 11.38 0.72 5.28
CA ARG A 228 12.36 -0.28 5.73
C ARG A 228 12.14 -0.54 7.22
N ARG A 229 11.69 -1.76 7.54
CA ARG A 229 11.57 -2.22 8.94
C ARG A 229 12.69 -3.20 9.24
N VAL A 230 13.54 -2.81 10.19
CA VAL A 230 14.62 -3.68 10.68
C VAL A 230 14.10 -4.37 11.93
N THR A 231 13.91 -5.69 11.86
CA THR A 231 13.59 -6.50 13.03
C THR A 231 14.86 -7.19 13.48
N VAL A 232 15.32 -6.86 14.68
CA VAL A 232 16.57 -7.39 15.19
C VAL A 232 16.28 -8.47 16.22
N THR A 233 16.50 -9.73 15.87
CA THR A 233 16.40 -10.83 16.85
C THR A 233 17.55 -10.70 17.86
N PRO A 234 17.29 -10.62 19.18
CA PRO A 234 18.31 -10.34 20.20
C PRO A 234 19.28 -11.48 20.50
N THR A 235 19.26 -12.57 19.74
CA THR A 235 20.08 -13.76 20.02
C THR A 235 21.47 -13.63 19.40
N VAL A 236 22.49 -13.70 20.27
CA VAL A 236 23.89 -13.86 19.87
C VAL A 236 24.16 -15.34 19.60
N HIS A 237 24.90 -15.64 18.55
CA HIS A 237 25.23 -17.00 18.10
C HIS A 237 26.58 -17.03 17.37
N ALA A 238 27.04 -18.25 17.06
CA ALA A 238 28.21 -18.47 16.22
C ALA A 238 28.06 -17.75 14.86
N CYS A 239 29.15 -17.16 14.38
CA CYS A 239 29.15 -16.38 13.14
C CYS A 239 28.99 -17.20 11.85
N GLY A 240 29.14 -18.52 11.93
CA GLY A 240 29.07 -19.47 10.82
C GLY A 240 29.14 -20.90 11.32
N ASP A 241 29.07 -21.85 10.39
CA ASP A 241 29.29 -23.28 10.66
C ASP A 241 30.78 -23.61 10.46
N PRO A 242 31.40 -24.51 11.25
CA PRO A 242 32.80 -24.89 11.08
C PRO A 242 33.20 -25.27 9.64
N SER A 243 32.29 -25.84 8.86
CA SER A 243 32.54 -26.18 7.45
C SER A 243 32.81 -24.96 6.57
N GLU A 244 32.31 -23.77 6.92
CA GLU A 244 32.56 -22.52 6.18
C GLU A 244 33.99 -21.97 6.39
N LEU A 245 34.76 -22.58 7.30
CA LEU A 245 36.18 -22.28 7.48
C LEU A 245 37.08 -23.06 6.52
N GLU A 246 36.55 -24.08 5.85
CA GLU A 246 37.32 -24.92 4.94
C GLU A 246 37.95 -24.08 3.81
N GLY A 247 39.22 -24.34 3.53
CA GLY A 247 39.96 -23.65 2.48
C GLY A 247 40.50 -22.27 2.87
N ILE A 248 40.27 -21.78 4.09
CA ILE A 248 40.95 -20.58 4.60
C ILE A 248 42.45 -20.86 4.69
N THR A 249 43.27 -19.94 4.18
CA THR A 249 44.73 -20.01 4.33
C THR A 249 45.14 -19.24 5.58
N VAL A 250 45.81 -19.89 6.51
CA VAL A 250 46.45 -19.26 7.66
C VAL A 250 47.93 -19.11 7.40
N LEU A 251 48.48 -17.95 7.74
CA LEU A 251 49.90 -17.66 7.69
C LEU A 251 50.46 -17.59 9.10
N ALA A 252 51.55 -18.31 9.33
CA ALA A 252 52.39 -18.22 10.51
C ALA A 252 53.65 -17.42 10.15
N GLU A 253 53.86 -16.28 10.82
CA GLU A 253 55.02 -15.41 10.65
C GLU A 253 55.84 -15.43 11.94
N LEU A 254 57.10 -15.85 11.86
CA LEU A 254 58.04 -15.70 12.96
C LEU A 254 58.50 -14.25 13.06
N SER A 255 58.83 -13.86 14.29
CA SER A 255 59.47 -12.57 14.58
C SER A 255 60.80 -12.34 13.84
N ASP A 256 61.48 -13.40 13.39
CA ASP A 256 62.75 -13.34 12.66
C ASP A 256 62.61 -13.32 11.12
N GLY A 257 61.38 -13.36 10.60
CA GLY A 257 61.09 -13.24 9.18
C GLY A 257 60.74 -14.55 8.46
N GLY A 258 60.73 -15.69 9.14
CA GLY A 258 60.22 -16.94 8.57
C GLY A 258 58.69 -16.92 8.36
N THR A 259 58.21 -17.38 7.20
CA THR A 259 56.77 -17.45 6.91
C THR A 259 56.36 -18.83 6.41
N TRP A 260 55.30 -19.39 6.99
CA TRP A 260 54.70 -20.66 6.58
C TRP A 260 53.19 -20.52 6.48
N SER A 261 52.56 -21.30 5.60
CA SER A 261 51.11 -21.32 5.46
C SER A 261 50.55 -22.71 5.69
N GLY A 262 49.29 -22.76 6.09
CA GLY A 262 48.48 -23.96 6.14
C GLY A 262 47.05 -23.66 5.76
N THR A 263 46.35 -24.68 5.28
CA THR A 263 44.94 -24.57 4.89
C THR A 263 44.07 -25.23 5.95
N VAL A 264 42.97 -24.56 6.28
CA VAL A 264 41.98 -25.05 7.24
C VAL A 264 41.12 -26.13 6.58
N ASP A 265 40.91 -27.24 7.26
CA ASP A 265 40.02 -28.32 6.84
C ASP A 265 38.55 -28.07 7.24
N SER A 266 37.65 -28.97 6.83
CA SER A 266 36.22 -28.90 7.12
C SER A 266 35.85 -28.99 8.61
N GLN A 267 36.80 -29.39 9.46
CA GLN A 267 36.63 -29.44 10.92
C GLN A 267 37.20 -28.21 11.62
N GLY A 268 37.75 -27.24 10.86
CA GLY A 268 38.42 -26.07 11.40
C GLY A 268 39.84 -26.35 11.87
N SER A 269 40.43 -27.51 11.58
CA SER A 269 41.81 -27.82 11.96
C SER A 269 42.76 -27.35 10.87
N VAL A 270 43.96 -26.92 11.27
CA VAL A 270 45.03 -26.50 10.36
C VAL A 270 46.34 -27.09 10.84
N THR A 271 47.13 -27.62 9.90
CA THR A 271 48.49 -28.08 10.18
C THR A 271 49.45 -27.30 9.31
N ILE A 272 50.44 -26.65 9.95
CA ILE A 272 51.52 -25.93 9.28
C ILE A 272 52.81 -26.69 9.55
N GLU A 273 53.47 -27.17 8.50
CA GLU A 273 54.76 -27.83 8.61
C GLU A 273 55.89 -26.80 8.54
N LEU A 274 56.64 -26.69 9.63
CA LEU A 274 57.87 -25.90 9.71
C LEU A 274 58.99 -26.65 9.01
N SER A 275 59.91 -25.90 8.40
CA SER A 275 61.10 -26.47 7.78
C SER A 275 61.92 -27.21 8.84
N ARG A 276 62.34 -28.45 8.55
CA ARG A 276 63.15 -29.25 9.51
C ARG A 276 64.49 -28.61 9.87
N ASN A 277 65.01 -27.76 8.97
CA ASN A 277 66.23 -27.01 9.16
C ASN A 277 66.00 -25.65 9.84
N LEU A 278 64.79 -25.39 10.35
CA LEU A 278 64.47 -24.16 11.07
C LEU A 278 65.28 -24.10 12.37
N VAL A 279 66.13 -23.09 12.48
CA VAL A 279 66.90 -22.81 13.69
C VAL A 279 66.14 -21.76 14.49
N LEU A 280 65.56 -22.18 15.62
CA LEU A 280 64.93 -21.24 16.56
C LEU A 280 66.02 -20.57 17.42
N HIS A 281 66.19 -19.26 17.21
CA HIS A 281 67.10 -18.40 17.95
C HIS A 281 66.39 -17.83 19.19
N GLY A 282 66.67 -18.40 20.37
CA GLY A 282 66.09 -17.93 21.64
C GLY A 282 64.57 -18.17 21.73
N ASP A 283 63.89 -17.28 22.46
CA ASP A 283 62.44 -17.32 22.67
C ASP A 283 61.71 -16.67 21.48
N GLN A 284 61.52 -17.44 20.42
CA GLN A 284 60.81 -16.96 19.22
C GLN A 284 59.30 -17.11 19.35
N THR A 285 58.56 -16.17 18.77
CA THR A 285 57.09 -16.20 18.75
C THR A 285 56.60 -16.24 17.31
N ALA A 286 55.67 -17.16 17.04
CA ALA A 286 54.93 -17.24 15.79
C ALA A 286 53.64 -16.42 15.92
N ARG A 287 53.40 -15.49 15.00
CA ARG A 287 52.14 -14.77 14.86
C ARG A 287 51.30 -15.42 13.78
N PHE A 288 50.03 -15.66 14.08
CA PHE A 288 49.11 -16.26 13.12
C PHE A 288 48.13 -15.22 12.60
N ARG A 289 47.90 -15.22 11.29
CA ARG A 289 46.90 -14.37 10.64
C ARG A 289 46.23 -15.07 9.47
N ILE A 290 45.02 -14.65 9.15
CA ILE A 290 44.33 -15.11 7.94
C ILE A 290 45.02 -14.49 6.72
N ALA A 291 45.53 -15.32 5.82
CA ALA A 291 46.10 -14.86 4.55
C ALA A 291 45.02 -14.68 3.48
N SER A 292 44.12 -15.65 3.34
CA SER A 292 43.03 -15.62 2.36
C SER A 292 41.77 -16.27 2.92
N VAL A 293 40.62 -15.78 2.48
CA VAL A 293 39.30 -16.33 2.80
C VAL A 293 38.65 -16.88 1.52
N THR A 294 37.70 -17.81 1.67
CA THR A 294 36.94 -18.36 0.55
C THR A 294 35.61 -17.60 0.38
N GLU A 295 34.91 -17.81 -0.74
CA GLU A 295 33.58 -17.19 -0.96
C GLU A 295 32.52 -17.68 0.04
N GLN A 296 32.73 -18.88 0.61
CA GLN A 296 31.85 -19.49 1.59
C GLN A 296 32.05 -18.92 2.99
N THR A 297 33.21 -18.30 3.25
CA THR A 297 33.49 -17.72 4.56
C THR A 297 32.57 -16.52 4.85
N PRO A 298 31.96 -16.42 6.05
CA PRO A 298 31.17 -15.27 6.45
C PRO A 298 31.93 -13.94 6.26
N LYS A 299 31.25 -12.92 5.71
CA LYS A 299 31.82 -11.58 5.43
C LYS A 299 32.43 -10.86 6.64
N VAL A 300 32.18 -11.35 7.86
CA VAL A 300 32.77 -10.84 9.09
C VAL A 300 34.25 -11.25 9.25
N VAL A 301 34.66 -12.35 8.62
CA VAL A 301 36.05 -12.80 8.59
C VAL A 301 36.76 -12.16 7.41
N LYS A 302 37.97 -11.62 7.64
CA LYS A 302 38.74 -10.90 6.62
C LYS A 302 40.18 -11.38 6.59
N SER A 303 40.81 -11.27 5.42
CA SER A 303 42.27 -11.38 5.31
C SER A 303 42.94 -10.33 6.20
N GLY A 304 44.08 -10.71 6.80
CA GLY A 304 44.83 -9.92 7.77
C GLY A 304 44.34 -10.03 9.21
N MET A 305 43.22 -10.72 9.48
CA MET A 305 42.73 -10.89 10.85
C MET A 305 43.73 -11.70 11.71
N PRO A 306 44.12 -11.19 12.89
CA PRO A 306 45.03 -11.91 13.78
C PRO A 306 44.33 -13.12 14.42
N LEU A 307 45.05 -14.23 14.53
CA LEU A 307 44.61 -15.49 15.13
C LEU A 307 45.40 -15.85 16.40
N GLY A 308 46.11 -14.88 16.96
CA GLY A 308 46.92 -15.04 18.17
C GLY A 308 48.40 -15.31 17.89
N GLU A 309 49.12 -15.64 18.95
CA GLU A 309 50.55 -15.86 18.95
C GLU A 309 50.90 -17.13 19.73
N LEU A 310 51.98 -17.81 19.34
CA LEU A 310 52.50 -18.99 20.03
C LEU A 310 54.01 -18.83 20.24
N ALA A 311 54.46 -18.94 21.49
CA ALA A 311 55.88 -19.08 21.80
C ALA A 311 56.36 -20.46 21.31
N LEU A 312 57.34 -20.46 20.43
CA LEU A 312 57.90 -21.68 19.88
C LEU A 312 58.95 -22.26 20.82
N THR A 313 58.88 -23.57 21.00
CA THR A 313 59.87 -24.33 21.75
C THR A 313 60.80 -25.05 20.78
N ARG A 314 62.09 -25.08 21.10
CA ARG A 314 63.06 -25.87 20.33
C ARG A 314 62.68 -27.34 20.43
N ALA A 315 62.36 -27.95 19.30
CA ALA A 315 62.20 -29.39 19.21
C ALA A 315 63.51 -30.05 19.67
N ARG A 316 63.43 -30.88 20.72
CA ARG A 316 64.55 -31.68 21.21
C ARG A 316 64.68 -32.96 20.41
#